data_AF-A0A6J5XN03-F1
#
_entry.id   AF-A0A6J5XN03-F1
#
_cell.length_a   1.000
_cell.length_b   1.000
_cell.length_c   1.000
_cell.angle_alpha   90.00
_cell.angle_beta   90.00
_cell.angle_gamma   90.00
#
_symmetry.space_group_name_H-M   'P 1'
#
loop_
_entity.id
_entity.type
_entity.pdbx_description
1 polymer ?
#
loop_
_entity_poly.entity_id
_entity_poly.type
_entity_poly.pdbx_seq_one_letter_code
_entity_poly.pdbx_strand_id
1 'polypeptide(L)'
;MGMEPLEDIYIHGVHDAQQLIHVLRDIQAFIAINHTRLPVKPIVIDSIAVLFRSQYQTTPADLKRRSKIFFKISGILKALANKFGLAVVVTNQVVDFTGPHDPALGLAWAHCINSRVSWQDMSNLLGLIVIMLL
;
A
#
# COMPACT_ATOMS: atom_id res chain seq x y z
N MET A 1 -6.70 8.00 33.70
CA MET A 1 -5.43 7.93 32.92
C MET A 1 -5.76 8.26 31.49
N GLY A 2 -5.24 9.38 30.97
CA GLY A 2 -5.47 9.79 29.59
C GLY A 2 -4.66 8.89 28.66
N MET A 3 -5.30 8.37 27.62
CA MET A 3 -4.65 7.61 26.56
C MET A 3 -3.93 8.61 25.64
N GLU A 4 -2.61 8.52 25.50
CA GLU A 4 -1.91 9.29 24.47
C GLU A 4 -2.05 8.58 23.11
N PRO A 5 -2.74 9.18 22.12
CA PRO A 5 -3.05 8.50 20.85
C PRO A 5 -1.81 8.09 20.03
N LEU A 6 -0.67 8.72 20.28
CA LEU A 6 0.58 8.49 19.54
C LEU A 6 1.32 7.23 19.98
N GLU A 7 1.07 6.74 21.20
CA GLU A 7 1.79 5.57 21.76
C GLU A 7 1.41 4.24 21.10
N ASP A 8 0.26 4.18 20.42
CA ASP A 8 -0.25 2.98 19.74
C ASP A 8 -0.16 3.07 18.21
N ILE A 9 0.65 4.01 17.68
CA ILE A 9 0.92 4.16 16.25
C ILE A 9 2.35 3.70 15.96
N TYR A 10 2.46 2.60 15.22
CA TYR A 10 3.75 2.03 14.81
C TYR A 10 4.11 2.50 13.41
N ILE A 11 5.26 3.17 13.27
CA ILE A 11 5.72 3.76 12.02
C ILE A 11 7.00 3.05 11.57
N HIS A 12 7.07 2.72 10.28
CA HIS A 12 8.26 2.11 9.68
C HIS A 12 8.55 2.72 8.31
N GLY A 13 9.78 3.20 8.11
CA GLY A 13 10.23 3.72 6.82
C GLY A 13 10.54 2.59 5.84
N VAL A 14 10.14 2.74 4.58
CA VAL A 14 10.38 1.76 3.52
C VAL A 14 10.88 2.45 2.26
N HIS A 15 11.98 1.96 1.71
CA HIS A 15 12.68 2.54 0.56
C HIS A 15 12.50 1.73 -0.73
N ASP A 16 12.25 0.42 -0.62
CA ASP A 16 12.04 -0.44 -1.79
C ASP A 16 11.07 -1.61 -1.50
N ALA A 17 10.69 -2.31 -2.58
CA ALA A 17 9.71 -3.38 -2.51
C ALA A 17 10.18 -4.61 -1.73
N GLN A 18 11.49 -4.91 -1.72
CA GLN A 18 12.02 -5.99 -0.90
C GLN A 18 11.96 -5.61 0.58
N GLN A 19 12.33 -4.38 0.93
CA GLN A 19 12.21 -3.90 2.30
C GLN A 19 10.74 -3.94 2.76
N LEU A 20 9.77 -3.56 1.93
CA LEU A 20 8.35 -3.69 2.28
C LEU A 20 7.98 -5.14 2.62
N ILE A 21 8.44 -6.10 1.81
CA ILE A 21 8.15 -7.52 2.05
C ILE A 21 8.74 -8.01 3.38
N HIS A 22 9.94 -7.54 3.76
CA HIS A 22 10.53 -7.86 5.05
C HIS A 22 9.72 -7.24 6.20
N VAL A 23 9.40 -5.94 6.09
CA VAL A 23 8.58 -5.24 7.11
C VAL A 23 7.22 -5.89 7.29
N LEU A 24 6.55 -6.35 6.22
CA LEU A 24 5.27 -7.06 6.34
C LEU A 24 5.39 -8.40 7.10
N ARG A 25 6.54 -9.07 7.02
CA ARG A 25 6.81 -10.27 7.83
C ARG A 25 7.05 -9.93 9.28
N ASP A 26 7.77 -8.84 9.54
CA ASP A 26 8.02 -8.36 10.90
C ASP A 26 6.72 -7.91 11.55
N ILE A 27 5.84 -7.22 10.81
CA ILE A 27 4.47 -6.88 11.26
C ILE A 27 3.68 -8.16 11.57
N GLN A 28 3.77 -9.20 10.75
CA GLN A 28 3.11 -10.47 11.04
C GLN A 28 3.55 -11.06 12.37
N ALA A 29 4.87 -11.10 12.61
CA ALA A 29 5.43 -11.60 13.87
C ALA A 29 4.99 -10.72 15.04
N PHE A 30 5.09 -9.41 14.89
CA PHE A 30 4.69 -8.41 15.88
C PHE A 30 3.23 -8.57 16.32
N ILE A 31 2.29 -8.64 15.37
CA ILE A 31 0.86 -8.83 15.67
C ILE A 31 0.61 -10.20 16.30
N ALA A 32 1.31 -11.25 15.84
CA ALA A 32 1.11 -12.62 16.33
C ALA A 32 1.52 -12.81 17.79
N ILE A 33 2.53 -12.09 18.28
CA ILE A 33 3.02 -12.23 19.66
C ILE A 33 2.11 -11.44 20.65
N ASN A 34 1.23 -10.56 20.14
CA ASN A 34 0.14 -9.92 20.90
C ASN A 34 0.61 -9.12 22.15
N HIS A 35 1.78 -8.48 22.06
CA HIS A 35 2.34 -7.63 23.13
C HIS A 35 1.91 -6.16 23.04
N THR A 36 1.00 -5.82 22.14
CA THR A 36 0.50 -4.45 22.00
C THR A 36 -0.54 -4.14 23.08
N ARG A 37 -0.58 -2.88 23.53
CA ARG A 37 -1.58 -2.41 24.49
C ARG A 37 -2.99 -2.46 23.91
N LEU A 38 -3.12 -2.14 22.62
CA LEU A 38 -4.36 -2.24 21.85
C LEU A 38 -4.18 -3.21 20.68
N PRO A 39 -5.25 -3.88 20.23
CA PRO A 39 -5.19 -4.71 19.02
C PRO A 39 -4.91 -3.82 17.80
N VAL A 40 -3.98 -4.25 16.94
CA VAL A 40 -3.70 -3.57 15.67
C VAL A 40 -4.92 -3.71 14.74
N LYS A 41 -5.48 -2.59 14.28
CA LYS A 41 -6.72 -2.56 13.48
C LYS A 41 -6.52 -2.13 12.02
N PRO A 42 -5.73 -1.08 11.71
CA PRO A 42 -5.33 -0.82 10.33
C PRO A 42 -3.83 -1.01 10.09
N ILE A 43 -3.48 -1.46 8.88
CA ILE A 43 -2.17 -1.25 8.27
C ILE A 43 -2.34 -0.15 7.21
N VAL A 44 -1.54 0.91 7.30
CA VAL A 44 -1.56 2.02 6.33
C VAL A 44 -0.24 2.06 5.57
N ILE A 45 -0.30 2.09 4.23
CA ILE A 45 0.87 2.25 3.36
C ILE A 45 0.73 3.56 2.58
N ASP A 46 1.61 4.52 2.86
CA ASP A 46 1.66 5.81 2.19
C ASP A 46 3.05 6.08 1.57
N SER A 47 3.26 6.06 0.25
CA SER A 47 2.37 5.56 -0.81
C SER A 47 3.03 4.39 -1.54
N ILE A 48 2.24 3.40 -1.97
CA ILE A 48 2.79 2.23 -2.69
C ILE A 48 3.39 2.63 -4.05
N ALA A 49 2.98 3.78 -4.59
CA ALA A 49 3.44 4.32 -5.87
C ALA A 49 4.96 4.56 -5.90
N VAL A 50 5.56 4.94 -4.77
CA VAL A 50 6.99 5.27 -4.69
C VAL A 50 7.88 4.08 -5.07
N LEU A 51 7.44 2.86 -4.75
CA LEU A 51 8.18 1.63 -5.03
C LEU A 51 8.37 1.36 -6.53
N PHE A 52 7.63 2.07 -7.38
CA PHE A 52 7.57 1.79 -8.82
C PHE A 52 7.79 3.03 -9.70
N ARG A 53 8.11 4.19 -9.11
CA ARG A 53 8.22 5.47 -9.84
C ARG A 53 9.59 5.75 -10.46
N SER A 54 10.68 5.09 -10.06
CA SER A 54 12.02 5.42 -10.58
C SER A 54 12.91 4.23 -10.98
N GLN A 55 12.57 2.99 -10.61
CA GLN A 55 13.54 1.89 -10.67
C GLN A 55 13.46 0.97 -11.89
N TYR A 56 12.50 1.15 -12.80
CA TYR A 56 12.28 0.18 -13.88
C TYR A 56 11.86 0.87 -15.17
N GLN A 57 12.70 0.70 -16.19
CA GLN A 57 12.45 1.14 -17.57
C GLN A 57 11.13 0.55 -18.09
N THR A 58 10.55 1.15 -19.13
CA THR A 58 9.22 0.81 -19.65
C THR A 58 9.21 -0.45 -20.52
N THR A 59 10.13 -1.39 -20.31
CA THR A 59 10.21 -2.61 -21.12
C THR A 59 9.12 -3.60 -20.71
N PRO A 60 8.64 -4.48 -21.62
CA PRO A 60 7.70 -5.54 -21.27
C PRO A 60 8.19 -6.46 -20.14
N ALA A 61 9.51 -6.69 -20.05
CA ALA A 61 10.12 -7.50 -18.99
C ALA A 61 10.01 -6.81 -17.62
N ASP A 62 10.21 -5.49 -17.58
CA ASP A 62 10.05 -4.67 -16.38
C ASP A 62 8.60 -4.63 -15.91
N LEU A 63 7.64 -4.46 -16.83
CA LEU A 63 6.22 -4.50 -16.52
C LEU A 63 5.81 -5.87 -15.92
N LYS A 64 6.31 -6.98 -16.48
CA LYS A 64 6.06 -8.33 -15.94
C LYS A 64 6.65 -8.49 -14.53
N ARG A 65 7.87 -7.99 -14.29
CA ARG A 65 8.51 -8.03 -12.98
C ARG A 65 7.72 -7.21 -11.95
N ARG A 66 7.26 -6.01 -12.33
CA ARG A 66 6.41 -5.15 -11.50
C ARG A 66 5.11 -5.85 -11.11
N SER A 67 4.39 -6.43 -12.07
CA SER A 67 3.18 -7.20 -11.80
C SER A 67 3.41 -8.34 -10.81
N LYS A 68 4.52 -9.08 -10.94
CA LYS A 68 4.85 -10.16 -9.99
C LYS A 68 5.07 -9.64 -8.57
N ILE A 69 5.75 -8.51 -8.41
CA ILE A 69 5.98 -7.88 -7.11
C ILE A 69 4.65 -7.39 -6.52
N PHE A 70 3.79 -6.77 -7.33
CA PHE A 70 2.45 -6.35 -6.91
C PHE A 70 1.62 -7.50 -6.38
N PHE A 71 1.50 -8.59 -7.15
CA PHE A 71 0.73 -9.77 -6.71
C PHE A 71 1.27 -10.36 -5.41
N LYS A 72 2.60 -10.34 -5.22
CA LYS A 72 3.23 -10.80 -3.98
C LYS A 72 2.85 -9.91 -2.80
N ILE A 73 2.99 -8.59 -2.94
CA ILE A 73 2.66 -7.64 -1.87
C ILE A 73 1.16 -7.70 -1.54
N SER A 74 0.28 -7.67 -2.54
CA SER A 74 -1.16 -7.74 -2.34
C SER A 74 -1.58 -9.06 -1.68
N GLY A 75 -0.96 -10.17 -2.08
CA GLY A 75 -1.21 -11.48 -1.47
C GLY A 75 -0.84 -11.51 0.02
N ILE A 76 0.31 -10.93 0.38
CA ILE A 76 0.73 -10.82 1.79
C ILE A 76 -0.26 -9.95 2.57
N LEU A 77 -0.63 -8.79 2.04
CA LEU A 77 -1.57 -7.87 2.71
C LEU A 77 -2.95 -8.50 2.92
N LYS A 78 -3.50 -9.18 1.91
CA LYS A 78 -4.76 -9.92 2.04
C LYS A 78 -4.67 -11.06 3.07
N ALA A 79 -3.55 -11.78 3.10
CA ALA A 79 -3.32 -12.82 4.09
C ALA A 79 -3.28 -12.25 5.51
N LEU A 80 -2.63 -11.09 5.72
CA LEU A 80 -2.61 -10.39 7.01
C LEU A 80 -4.00 -9.92 7.42
N ALA A 81 -4.73 -9.26 6.50
CA ALA A 81 -6.10 -8.79 6.73
C ALA A 81 -7.01 -9.93 7.20
N ASN A 82 -7.03 -11.03 6.46
CA ASN A 82 -7.85 -12.20 6.77
C ASN A 82 -7.42 -12.89 8.07
N LYS A 83 -6.11 -13.04 8.29
CA LYS A 83 -5.57 -13.76 9.45
C LYS A 83 -5.84 -13.02 10.77
N PHE A 84 -5.76 -11.70 10.77
CA PHE A 84 -5.84 -10.88 11.99
C PHE A 84 -7.10 -10.04 12.09
N GLY A 85 -7.99 -10.07 11.10
CA GLY A 85 -9.22 -9.27 11.08
C GLY A 85 -8.93 -7.76 11.07
N LEU A 86 -7.90 -7.35 10.30
CA LEU A 86 -7.46 -5.95 10.18
C LEU A 86 -7.82 -5.37 8.82
N ALA A 87 -7.94 -4.04 8.76
CA ALA A 87 -8.09 -3.30 7.51
C ALA A 87 -6.71 -2.98 6.92
N VAL A 88 -6.59 -3.03 5.60
CA VAL A 88 -5.41 -2.56 4.88
C VAL A 88 -5.79 -1.36 4.04
N VAL A 89 -5.12 -0.24 4.25
CA VAL A 89 -5.31 1.01 3.53
C VAL A 89 -4.02 1.31 2.77
N VAL A 90 -4.10 1.43 1.45
CA VAL A 90 -2.95 1.78 0.62
C VAL A 90 -3.28 3.06 -0.15
N THR A 91 -2.39 4.05 -0.08
CA THR A 91 -2.46 5.23 -0.94
C THR A 91 -1.64 4.99 -2.22
N ASN A 92 -2.19 5.43 -3.33
CA ASN A 92 -1.50 5.49 -4.61
C ASN A 92 -1.58 6.92 -5.13
N GLN A 93 -0.43 7.58 -5.19
CA GLN A 93 -0.29 8.88 -5.83
C GLN A 93 -0.21 8.68 -7.35
N VAL A 94 -0.94 9.47 -8.13
CA VAL A 94 -0.82 9.53 -9.60
C VAL A 94 0.06 10.72 -9.98
N VAL A 95 0.96 10.53 -10.96
CA VAL A 95 1.71 11.65 -11.58
C VAL A 95 1.03 11.96 -12.90
N ASP A 96 0.91 13.25 -13.23
CA ASP A 96 0.31 13.76 -14.47
C ASP A 96 0.76 12.95 -15.68
N PHE A 97 -0.17 12.15 -16.21
CA PHE A 97 -0.10 11.65 -17.56
C PHE A 97 -1.11 12.44 -18.38
N THR A 98 -0.64 13.05 -19.47
CA THR A 98 -1.46 13.76 -20.46
C THR A 98 -2.26 12.76 -21.31
N GLY A 99 -3.04 11.90 -20.67
CA GLY A 99 -3.86 10.83 -21.23
C GLY A 99 -5.00 10.47 -20.28
N PRO A 100 -5.96 9.62 -20.68
CA PRO A 100 -7.09 9.24 -19.82
C PRO A 100 -6.57 8.77 -18.45
N HIS A 101 -7.25 9.19 -17.37
CA HIS A 101 -6.89 9.07 -15.95
C HIS A 101 -6.66 7.61 -15.47
N ASP A 102 -5.68 6.93 -16.03
CA ASP A 102 -5.31 5.58 -15.66
C ASP A 102 -4.42 5.64 -14.42
N PRO A 103 -4.75 4.88 -13.36
CA PRO A 103 -3.93 4.83 -12.16
C PRO A 103 -2.51 4.36 -12.50
N ALA A 104 -1.49 4.97 -11.87
CA ALA A 104 -0.07 4.74 -12.13
C ALA A 104 0.44 3.28 -12.02
N LEU A 105 -0.39 2.36 -11.54
CA LEU A 105 -0.05 0.96 -11.26
C LEU A 105 -0.68 -0.03 -12.25
N GLY A 106 -1.50 0.44 -13.20
CA GLY A 106 -2.04 -0.37 -14.32
C GLY A 106 -3.03 -1.47 -13.92
N LEU A 107 -3.43 -2.30 -14.90
CA LEU A 107 -4.47 -3.34 -14.77
C LEU A 107 -4.11 -4.45 -13.77
N ALA A 108 -2.84 -4.87 -13.69
CA ALA A 108 -2.42 -5.93 -12.78
C ALA A 108 -2.71 -5.58 -11.31
N TRP A 109 -2.48 -4.32 -10.94
CA TRP A 109 -2.83 -3.82 -9.62
C TRP A 109 -4.33 -3.60 -9.46
N ALA A 110 -5.03 -3.16 -10.52
CA ALA A 110 -6.49 -3.01 -10.50
C ALA A 110 -7.21 -4.30 -10.09
N HIS A 111 -6.75 -5.46 -10.56
CA HIS A 111 -7.31 -6.76 -10.20
C HIS A 111 -7.00 -7.23 -8.78
N CYS A 112 -6.07 -6.60 -8.08
CA CYS A 112 -5.71 -6.98 -6.72
C CYS A 112 -6.56 -6.30 -5.65
N ILE A 113 -7.31 -5.26 -6.00
CA ILE A 113 -8.00 -4.35 -5.06
C ILE A 113 -9.46 -4.78 -4.86
N ASN A 114 -9.98 -4.71 -3.62
CA ASN A 114 -11.39 -4.99 -3.36
C ASN A 114 -12.26 -3.74 -3.47
N SER A 115 -11.76 -2.58 -3.04
CA SER A 115 -12.48 -1.31 -3.18
C SER A 115 -11.55 -0.15 -3.50
N ARG A 116 -12.01 0.75 -4.37
CA ARG A 116 -11.25 1.92 -4.83
C ARG A 116 -12.02 3.20 -4.56
N VAL A 117 -11.37 4.15 -3.88
CA VAL A 117 -11.90 5.51 -3.69
C VAL A 117 -10.93 6.48 -4.34
N SER A 118 -11.43 7.33 -5.23
CA SER A 118 -10.67 8.41 -5.88
C SER A 118 -11.00 9.75 -5.25
N TRP A 119 -9.99 10.44 -4.76
CA TRP A 119 -10.09 11.83 -4.33
C TRP A 119 -9.49 12.74 -5.39
N GLN A 120 -10.28 13.67 -5.93
CA GLN A 120 -9.83 14.68 -6.88
C GLN A 120 -10.10 16.06 -6.29
N ASP A 121 -9.04 16.85 -6.10
CA ASP A 121 -9.17 18.26 -5.80
C ASP A 121 -9.46 19.03 -7.09
N MET A 122 -10.64 19.66 -7.19
CA MET A 122 -11.00 20.47 -8.35
C MET A 122 -10.15 21.76 -8.46
N SER A 123 -9.45 22.15 -7.41
CA SER A 123 -8.55 23.32 -7.41
C SER A 123 -7.10 22.99 -7.80
N ASN A 124 -6.70 21.71 -7.73
CA ASN A 124 -5.37 21.23 -8.09
C ASN A 124 -5.48 19.96 -8.97
N LEU A 125 -5.24 20.12 -10.27
CA LEU A 125 -5.19 19.03 -11.27
C LEU A 125 -4.21 17.87 -10.94
N LEU A 126 -3.32 18.07 -9.95
CA LEU A 126 -2.19 17.20 -9.61
C LEU A 126 -2.49 16.07 -8.61
N GLY A 127 -3.67 16.07 -7.98
CA GLY A 127 -3.87 15.40 -6.69
C GLY A 127 -4.76 14.16 -6.67
N LEU A 128 -4.66 13.22 -7.61
CA LEU A 128 -5.46 11.98 -7.50
C LEU A 128 -4.82 11.02 -6.46
N ILE A 129 -5.41 10.96 -5.26
CA ILE A 129 -5.11 9.92 -4.28
C ILE A 129 -6.13 8.81 -4.45
N VAL A 130 -5.64 7.63 -4.83
CA VAL A 130 -6.47 6.43 -4.88
C VAL A 130 -6.25 5.66 -3.58
N ILE A 131 -7.29 5.62 -2.74
CA ILE A 131 -7.31 4.78 -1.53
C ILE A 131 -7.84 3.41 -1.94
N MET A 132 -7.08 2.39 -1.58
CA MET A 132 -7.40 1.01 -1.89
C MET A 132 -7.55 0.22 -0.61
N LEU A 133 -8.71 -0.41 -0.48
CA LEU A 133 -9.02 -1.36 0.57
C LEU A 133 -8.90 -2.76 -0.02
N LEU A 134 -8.08 -3.60 0.60
CA LEU A 134 -7.85 -5.00 0.21
C LEU A 134 -8.73 -5.97 1.00
#